data_AF-C7BT49-F1
#
_entry.id   AF-C7BT49-F1
#
_cell.length_a   1.000
_cell.length_b   1.000
_cell.length_c   1.000
_cell.angle_alpha   90.00
_cell.angle_beta   90.00
_cell.angle_gamma   90.00
#
_symmetry.space_group_name_H-M   'P 1'
#
loop_
_entity.id
_entity.type
_entity.pdbx_description
1 polymer ?
#
loop_
_entity_poly.entity_id
_entity_poly.type
_entity_poly.pdbx_seq_one_letter_code
_entity_poly.pdbx_strand_id
1 'polypeptide(L)'
;MHMARAPIPRYGIAEWFGNDMTAMTPEERQSFGQLAAIQDATGDISNAPICPFISTLVPNARCNKASGVCSIRRYASGPDGVGVPVPGDKVVTVCPSRFLQTLDNEKTPFVWIAEKMLDIKNPTVVKETPFLRKVSDSIADATVSDDEGDGKKAGRIDWIIVNPTTMEVGELEWCAVETQALYFSGDKMRPEFDAYAKAPAPVLFPVGRRRPDYRSSGPKRLSPQLDVKVPVLRNWGKKVVVVIDRYFYSNMNALTDAYPRARNDQEKRDNSDVVWFVVDYDESLNMTASEVIYTTLESSRRALNATEPLSKADFTRNLKQVIDDKSRANKVFKAS
;
A
#
# COMPACT_ATOMS: atom_id res chain seq x y z
N MET A 1 7.04 -45.86 -2.07
CA MET A 1 6.01 -44.85 -2.39
C MET A 1 6.54 -43.50 -1.93
N HIS A 2 7.14 -42.71 -2.83
CA HIS A 2 7.56 -41.35 -2.51
C HIS A 2 6.30 -40.49 -2.34
N MET A 3 6.00 -40.06 -1.12
CA MET A 3 5.00 -39.01 -0.93
C MET A 3 5.49 -37.76 -1.67
N ALA A 4 4.79 -37.39 -2.74
CA ALA A 4 5.00 -36.11 -3.39
C ALA A 4 4.85 -35.01 -2.32
N ARG A 5 5.88 -34.18 -2.16
CA ARG A 5 5.83 -33.04 -1.22
C ARG A 5 4.60 -32.19 -1.55
N ALA A 6 3.78 -31.89 -0.54
CA ALA A 6 2.65 -31.00 -0.70
C ALA A 6 3.11 -29.67 -1.32
N PRO A 7 2.33 -29.06 -2.22
CA PRO A 7 2.70 -27.80 -2.85
C PRO A 7 2.92 -26.71 -1.79
N ILE A 8 4.01 -25.96 -1.92
CA ILE A 8 4.27 -24.79 -1.07
C ILE A 8 3.12 -23.79 -1.26
N PRO A 9 2.55 -23.23 -0.17
CA PRO A 9 1.51 -22.21 -0.26
C PRO A 9 1.90 -21.03 -1.16
N ARG A 10 0.92 -20.46 -1.86
CA ARG A 10 1.14 -19.40 -2.86
C ARG A 10 0.19 -18.23 -2.65
N TYR A 11 0.67 -17.04 -2.98
CA TYR A 11 -0.16 -15.84 -2.94
C TYR A 11 -1.16 -15.81 -4.11
N GLY A 12 -2.43 -15.69 -3.75
CA GLY A 12 -3.56 -15.49 -4.65
C GLY A 12 -4.39 -14.28 -4.25
N ILE A 13 -5.45 -14.02 -5.01
CA ILE A 13 -6.40 -12.92 -4.75
C ILE A 13 -7.11 -13.19 -3.42
N ALA A 14 -7.07 -12.22 -2.49
CA ALA A 14 -7.82 -12.27 -1.25
C ALA A 14 -9.15 -11.52 -1.40
N GLU A 15 -9.11 -10.31 -1.97
CA GLU A 15 -10.29 -9.51 -2.27
C GLU A 15 -10.29 -9.10 -3.74
N TRP A 16 -11.43 -9.28 -4.41
CA TRP A 16 -11.62 -8.93 -5.81
C TRP A 16 -12.76 -7.93 -5.97
N PHE A 17 -12.44 -6.74 -6.47
CA PHE A 17 -13.35 -5.61 -6.54
C PHE A 17 -14.04 -5.31 -5.20
N GLY A 18 -13.32 -5.56 -4.09
CA GLY A 18 -13.79 -5.37 -2.73
C GLY A 18 -14.61 -6.52 -2.13
N ASN A 19 -14.71 -7.66 -2.82
CA ASN A 19 -15.41 -8.85 -2.33
C ASN A 19 -14.41 -9.91 -1.87
N ASP A 20 -14.66 -10.57 -0.73
CA ASP A 20 -13.86 -11.70 -0.27
C ASP A 20 -13.94 -12.87 -1.26
N MET A 21 -12.79 -13.30 -1.74
CA MET A 21 -12.65 -14.43 -2.66
C MET A 21 -13.35 -15.71 -2.16
N THR A 22 -13.35 -15.92 -0.84
CA THR A 22 -13.90 -17.11 -0.20
C THR A 22 -15.41 -17.04 -0.02
N ALA A 23 -15.97 -15.84 0.10
CA ALA A 23 -17.41 -15.60 0.27
C ALA A 23 -18.18 -15.55 -1.05
N MET A 24 -17.49 -15.25 -2.17
CA MET A 24 -18.13 -15.21 -3.49
C MET A 24 -18.63 -16.59 -3.96
N THR A 25 -19.73 -16.57 -4.68
CA THR A 25 -20.20 -17.71 -5.49
C THR A 25 -19.26 -18.00 -6.66
N PRO A 26 -19.26 -19.22 -7.20
CA PRO A 26 -18.55 -19.55 -8.44
C PRO A 26 -18.87 -18.61 -9.62
N GLU A 27 -20.11 -18.18 -9.74
CA GLU A 27 -20.60 -17.31 -10.82
C GLU A 27 -20.09 -15.86 -10.65
N GLU A 28 -20.05 -15.34 -9.43
CA GLU A 28 -19.45 -14.03 -9.14
C GLU A 28 -17.96 -14.03 -9.47
N ARG A 29 -17.24 -15.09 -9.09
CA ARG A 29 -15.82 -15.25 -9.43
C ARG A 29 -15.62 -15.30 -10.95
N GLN A 30 -16.49 -16.02 -11.68
CA GLN A 30 -16.43 -16.06 -13.14
C GLN A 30 -16.62 -14.67 -13.75
N SER A 31 -17.63 -13.94 -13.28
CA SER A 31 -17.97 -12.60 -13.77
C SER A 31 -16.79 -11.63 -13.56
N PHE A 32 -16.17 -11.66 -12.37
CA PHE A 32 -14.97 -10.85 -12.11
C PHE A 32 -13.75 -11.35 -12.88
N GLY A 33 -13.61 -12.65 -13.13
CA GLY A 33 -12.58 -13.20 -14.01
C GLY A 33 -12.67 -12.68 -15.43
N GLN A 34 -13.87 -12.67 -16.01
CA GLN A 34 -14.13 -12.11 -17.33
C GLN A 34 -13.79 -10.62 -17.38
N LEU A 35 -14.28 -9.85 -16.41
CA LEU A 35 -14.01 -8.41 -16.32
C LEU A 35 -12.51 -8.13 -16.19
N ALA A 36 -11.82 -8.82 -15.29
CA ALA A 36 -10.40 -8.62 -15.05
C ALA A 36 -9.54 -9.04 -16.25
N ALA A 37 -9.87 -10.14 -16.92
CA ALA A 37 -9.16 -10.58 -18.12
C ALA A 37 -9.28 -9.55 -19.27
N ILE A 38 -10.47 -8.95 -19.43
CA ILE A 38 -10.70 -7.86 -20.38
C ILE A 38 -9.86 -6.63 -19.98
N GLN A 39 -9.96 -6.18 -18.72
CA GLN A 39 -9.22 -5.02 -18.22
C GLN A 39 -7.70 -5.18 -18.34
N ASP A 40 -7.16 -6.36 -18.05
CA ASP A 40 -5.73 -6.66 -18.20
C ASP A 40 -5.29 -6.68 -19.67
N ALA A 41 -6.17 -7.09 -20.59
CA ALA A 41 -5.88 -7.13 -22.02
C ALA A 41 -5.96 -5.76 -22.70
N THR A 42 -6.99 -4.96 -22.38
CA THR A 42 -7.31 -3.72 -23.10
C THR A 42 -6.88 -2.46 -22.35
N GLY A 43 -6.70 -2.54 -21.03
CA GLY A 43 -6.55 -1.38 -20.15
C GLY A 43 -7.84 -0.59 -19.92
N ASP A 44 -8.97 -0.99 -20.52
CA ASP A 44 -10.25 -0.29 -20.39
C ASP A 44 -10.94 -0.64 -19.07
N ILE A 45 -10.98 0.33 -18.15
CA ILE A 45 -11.62 0.20 -16.84
C ILE A 45 -13.01 0.88 -16.77
N SER A 46 -13.58 1.33 -17.90
CA SER A 46 -14.87 2.04 -17.94
C SER A 46 -16.02 1.25 -17.31
N ASN A 47 -16.01 -0.08 -17.48
CA ASN A 47 -17.00 -1.01 -16.94
C ASN A 47 -16.67 -1.52 -15.53
N ALA A 48 -15.67 -0.96 -14.85
CA ALA A 48 -15.35 -1.36 -13.49
C ALA A 48 -16.53 -1.12 -12.53
N PRO A 49 -16.81 -2.05 -11.59
CA PRO A 49 -17.89 -1.88 -10.62
C PRO A 49 -17.61 -0.71 -9.68
N ILE A 50 -18.64 -0.30 -8.93
CA ILE A 50 -18.48 0.65 -7.83
C ILE A 50 -17.45 0.09 -6.87
N CYS A 51 -16.45 0.91 -6.51
CA CYS A 51 -15.48 0.52 -5.50
C CYS A 51 -16.10 0.73 -4.12
N PRO A 52 -16.25 -0.32 -3.29
CA PRO A 52 -16.86 -0.16 -1.97
C PRO A 52 -16.04 0.72 -1.03
N PHE A 53 -14.76 0.93 -1.33
CA PHE A 53 -13.87 1.75 -0.50
C PHE A 53 -13.83 3.22 -0.94
N ILE A 54 -13.70 3.50 -2.24
CA ILE A 54 -13.71 4.90 -2.74
C ILE A 54 -15.11 5.51 -2.59
N SER A 55 -16.16 4.69 -2.76
CA SER A 55 -17.55 5.16 -2.66
C SER A 55 -17.94 5.65 -1.27
N THR A 56 -17.16 5.33 -0.23
CA THR A 56 -17.30 5.93 1.11
C THR A 56 -17.02 7.44 1.11
N LEU A 57 -16.23 7.93 0.15
CA LEU A 57 -15.86 9.35 0.01
C LEU A 57 -16.59 10.02 -1.14
N VAL A 58 -16.68 9.33 -2.28
CA VAL A 58 -17.26 9.86 -3.51
C VAL A 58 -18.37 8.91 -3.96
N PRO A 59 -19.66 9.26 -3.77
CA PRO A 59 -20.77 8.40 -4.14
C PRO A 59 -20.65 7.87 -5.58
N ASN A 60 -20.91 6.58 -5.77
CA ASN A 60 -20.84 5.88 -7.07
C ASN A 60 -19.44 5.83 -7.72
N ALA A 61 -18.36 6.18 -7.01
CA ALA A 61 -17.02 6.07 -7.56
C ALA A 61 -16.68 4.62 -7.95
N ARG A 62 -16.26 4.45 -9.21
CA ARG A 62 -15.87 3.15 -9.76
C ARG A 62 -14.43 2.78 -9.38
N CYS A 63 -14.14 1.48 -9.40
CA CYS A 63 -12.80 0.98 -9.19
C CYS A 63 -11.84 1.54 -10.25
N ASN A 64 -10.76 2.18 -9.80
CA ASN A 64 -9.74 2.78 -10.65
C ASN A 64 -8.49 1.89 -10.81
N LYS A 65 -8.48 0.69 -10.21
CA LYS A 65 -7.41 -0.28 -10.33
C LYS A 65 -7.79 -1.32 -11.37
N ALA A 66 -7.05 -1.36 -12.49
CA ALA A 66 -7.21 -2.39 -13.50
C ALA A 66 -7.16 -3.79 -12.87
N SER A 67 -8.07 -4.67 -13.31
CA SER A 67 -8.28 -6.02 -12.79
C SER A 67 -8.75 -6.14 -11.34
N GLY A 68 -8.96 -5.01 -10.62
CA GLY A 68 -9.71 -5.00 -9.37
C GLY A 68 -9.13 -5.72 -8.16
N VAL A 69 -7.87 -6.17 -8.18
CA VAL A 69 -7.30 -6.91 -7.04
C VAL A 69 -7.00 -5.96 -5.88
N CYS A 70 -7.73 -6.08 -4.78
CA CYS A 70 -7.61 -5.16 -3.65
C CYS A 70 -6.54 -5.62 -2.66
N SER A 71 -6.50 -6.93 -2.39
CA SER A 71 -5.56 -7.57 -1.48
C SER A 71 -5.22 -8.99 -1.93
N ILE A 72 -4.14 -9.56 -1.37
CA ILE A 72 -3.68 -10.94 -1.61
C ILE A 72 -3.43 -11.66 -0.28
N ARG A 73 -3.52 -13.00 -0.30
CA ARG A 73 -3.21 -13.89 0.85
C ARG A 73 -2.62 -15.21 0.37
N ARG A 74 -1.97 -15.98 1.24
CA ARG A 74 -1.51 -17.33 0.87
C ARG A 74 -2.66 -18.34 0.89
N TYR A 75 -2.63 -19.21 -0.10
CA TYR A 75 -3.46 -20.40 -0.20
C TYR A 75 -2.57 -21.64 -0.16
N ALA A 76 -2.99 -22.68 0.56
CA ALA A 76 -2.49 -24.03 0.45
C ALA A 76 -3.26 -24.80 -0.63
N SER A 77 -2.64 -25.84 -1.19
CA SER A 77 -3.32 -26.72 -2.15
C SER A 77 -4.24 -27.67 -1.41
N GLY A 78 -5.53 -27.59 -1.70
CA GLY A 78 -6.55 -28.57 -1.32
C GLY A 78 -6.76 -29.65 -2.39
N PRO A 79 -7.73 -30.54 -2.18
CA PRO A 79 -8.18 -31.51 -3.17
C PRO A 79 -8.62 -30.84 -4.47
N ASP A 80 -8.45 -31.54 -5.60
CA ASP A 80 -8.94 -31.12 -6.93
C ASP A 80 -8.49 -29.71 -7.37
N GLY A 81 -7.34 -29.25 -6.86
CA GLY A 81 -6.79 -27.94 -7.21
C GLY A 81 -7.47 -26.75 -6.51
N VAL A 82 -8.29 -27.00 -5.49
CA VAL A 82 -8.89 -25.95 -4.66
C VAL A 82 -7.81 -25.22 -3.85
N GLY A 83 -7.91 -23.90 -3.76
CA GLY A 83 -7.08 -23.07 -2.91
C GLY A 83 -7.74 -22.88 -1.55
N VAL A 84 -7.07 -23.29 -0.47
CA VAL A 84 -7.56 -23.10 0.90
C VAL A 84 -6.73 -22.00 1.57
N PRO A 85 -7.32 -20.90 2.08
CA PRO A 85 -6.58 -19.88 2.81
C PRO A 85 -5.72 -20.49 3.91
N VAL A 86 -4.47 -20.04 4.04
CA VAL A 86 -3.59 -20.49 5.13
C VAL A 86 -4.05 -19.82 6.43
N PRO A 87 -4.47 -20.57 7.47
CA PRO A 87 -4.94 -19.98 8.72
C PRO A 87 -3.87 -19.11 9.38
N GLY A 88 -4.29 -17.97 9.92
CA GLY A 88 -3.40 -16.99 10.58
C GLY A 88 -2.44 -16.25 9.65
N ASP A 89 -2.50 -16.48 8.33
CA ASP A 89 -1.70 -15.72 7.38
C ASP A 89 -2.19 -14.27 7.25
N LYS A 90 -1.25 -13.35 7.04
CA LYS A 90 -1.58 -11.93 6.92
C LYS A 90 -2.08 -11.61 5.52
N VAL A 91 -3.21 -10.93 5.48
CA VAL A 91 -3.74 -10.30 4.27
C VAL A 91 -2.83 -9.14 3.90
N VAL A 92 -2.58 -8.98 2.61
CA VAL A 92 -1.66 -7.99 2.09
C VAL A 92 -2.40 -7.08 1.13
N THR A 93 -2.45 -5.79 1.46
CA THR A 93 -3.12 -4.79 0.65
C THR A 93 -2.26 -4.40 -0.53
N VAL A 94 -2.83 -4.49 -1.73
CA VAL A 94 -2.16 -4.13 -2.99
C VAL A 94 -2.87 -2.99 -3.74
N CYS A 95 -3.94 -2.45 -3.16
CA CYS A 95 -4.69 -1.29 -3.65
C CYS A 95 -4.74 -0.22 -2.56
N PRO A 96 -4.22 1.01 -2.77
CA PRO A 96 -4.27 2.06 -1.76
C PRO A 96 -5.69 2.41 -1.31
N SER A 97 -6.67 2.36 -2.22
CA SER A 97 -8.08 2.63 -1.89
C SER A 97 -8.65 1.64 -0.88
N ARG A 98 -8.05 0.45 -0.71
CA ARG A 98 -8.49 -0.52 0.30
C ARG A 98 -8.40 0.02 1.73
N PHE A 99 -7.47 0.95 1.98
CA PHE A 99 -7.32 1.64 3.26
C PHE A 99 -8.44 2.63 3.56
N LEU A 100 -9.45 2.78 2.69
CA LEU A 100 -10.60 3.67 2.92
C LEU A 100 -11.81 2.96 3.54
N GLN A 101 -11.73 1.65 3.80
CA GLN A 101 -12.82 0.94 4.49
C GLN A 101 -13.05 1.55 5.88
N THR A 102 -14.31 1.63 6.30
CA THR A 102 -14.65 1.88 7.71
C THR A 102 -14.04 0.80 8.61
N LEU A 103 -13.53 1.23 9.75
CA LEU A 103 -12.93 0.37 10.76
C LEU A 103 -14.01 -0.40 11.53
N ASP A 104 -13.59 -1.44 12.25
CA ASP A 104 -14.40 -2.26 13.16
C ASP A 104 -15.15 -1.48 14.24
N ASN A 105 -14.68 -0.30 14.61
CA ASN A 105 -15.30 0.61 15.56
C ASN A 105 -16.23 1.66 14.91
N GLU A 106 -16.68 1.41 13.68
CA GLU A 106 -17.55 2.28 12.87
C GLU A 106 -16.94 3.63 12.47
N LYS A 107 -15.65 3.87 12.79
CA LYS A 107 -14.96 5.10 12.37
C LYS A 107 -14.33 4.91 10.99
N THR A 108 -14.33 5.98 10.20
CA THR A 108 -13.42 6.01 9.05
C THR A 108 -11.98 6.15 9.52
N PRO A 109 -10.99 5.71 8.73
CA PRO A 109 -9.58 5.92 9.02
C PRO A 109 -9.24 7.40 9.21
N PHE A 110 -9.90 8.29 8.47
CA PHE A 110 -9.71 9.74 8.62
C PHE A 110 -10.22 10.27 9.96
N VAL A 111 -11.36 9.78 10.46
CA VAL A 111 -11.84 10.15 11.80
C VAL A 111 -10.87 9.64 12.87
N TRP A 112 -10.40 8.41 12.75
CA TRP A 112 -9.40 7.85 13.68
C TRP A 112 -8.11 8.68 13.70
N ILE A 113 -7.60 9.07 12.53
CA ILE A 113 -6.42 9.95 12.43
C ILE A 113 -6.71 11.33 13.01
N ALA A 114 -7.85 11.93 12.70
CA ALA A 114 -8.22 13.26 13.19
C ALA A 114 -8.30 13.33 14.72
N GLU A 115 -8.87 12.30 15.37
CA GLU A 115 -8.91 12.20 16.83
C GLU A 115 -7.50 12.08 17.43
N LYS A 116 -6.60 11.36 16.75
CA LYS A 116 -5.23 11.12 17.23
C LYS A 116 -4.24 12.21 16.87
N MET A 117 -4.54 13.06 15.90
CA MET A 117 -3.61 14.07 15.38
C MET A 117 -4.05 15.50 15.61
N LEU A 118 -5.36 15.77 15.61
CA LEU A 118 -5.95 17.10 15.70
C LEU A 118 -6.95 17.23 16.85
N ASP A 119 -7.17 16.15 17.61
CA ASP A 119 -8.12 16.08 18.73
C ASP A 119 -9.57 16.48 18.33
N ILE A 120 -9.96 16.17 17.09
CA ILE A 120 -11.32 16.42 16.55
C ILE A 120 -11.98 15.13 16.05
N LYS A 121 -13.32 15.13 16.00
CA LYS A 121 -14.13 14.01 15.50
C LYS A 121 -14.65 14.19 14.08
N ASN A 122 -14.77 15.43 13.62
CA ASN A 122 -15.40 15.78 12.34
C ASN A 122 -14.40 16.53 11.45
N PRO A 123 -13.44 15.82 10.82
CA PRO A 123 -12.47 16.46 9.94
C PRO A 123 -13.07 16.79 8.57
N THR A 124 -12.49 17.79 7.91
CA THR A 124 -12.61 17.95 6.44
C THR A 124 -11.45 17.21 5.78
N VAL A 125 -11.73 16.43 4.73
CA VAL A 125 -10.71 15.65 4.02
C VAL A 125 -10.53 16.19 2.60
N VAL A 126 -9.29 16.53 2.24
CA VAL A 126 -8.91 17.00 0.91
C VAL A 126 -8.02 15.96 0.23
N LYS A 127 -8.30 15.63 -1.02
CA LYS A 127 -7.57 14.62 -1.80
C LYS A 127 -6.54 15.24 -2.72
N GLU A 128 -5.38 14.60 -2.87
CA GLU A 128 -4.36 14.86 -3.91
C GLU A 128 -3.93 16.33 -4.02
N THR A 129 -3.45 16.90 -2.91
CA THR A 129 -3.05 18.31 -2.88
C THR A 129 -1.56 18.47 -3.23
N PRO A 130 -1.21 19.31 -4.23
CA PRO A 130 0.18 19.60 -4.54
C PRO A 130 0.80 20.56 -3.53
N PHE A 131 2.07 20.35 -3.20
CA PHE A 131 2.79 21.18 -2.21
C PHE A 131 4.12 21.76 -2.71
N LEU A 132 4.56 21.41 -3.93
CA LEU A 132 5.75 21.98 -4.58
C LEU A 132 5.40 22.64 -5.92
N ARG A 133 6.35 23.41 -6.46
CA ARG A 133 6.32 23.98 -7.82
C ARG A 133 7.48 23.42 -8.64
N LYS A 134 7.35 23.39 -9.97
CA LYS A 134 8.44 22.97 -10.88
C LYS A 134 9.43 24.11 -11.06
N VAL A 135 10.74 23.81 -11.04
CA VAL A 135 11.82 24.81 -11.20
C VAL A 135 11.90 25.33 -12.64
N SER A 136 11.60 24.51 -13.66
CA SER A 136 11.54 24.93 -15.07
C SER A 136 10.63 26.13 -15.30
N ASP A 137 9.63 26.29 -14.45
CA ASP A 137 8.57 27.29 -14.60
C ASP A 137 8.92 28.59 -13.85
N SER A 138 10.04 28.63 -13.13
CA SER A 138 10.56 29.84 -12.47
C SER A 138 11.52 30.66 -13.33
N ILE A 139 11.90 30.13 -14.50
CA ILE A 139 12.85 30.77 -15.45
C ILE A 139 12.12 31.25 -16.72
N ALA A 140 10.89 30.80 -16.99
CA ALA A 140 10.08 31.28 -18.11
C ALA A 140 9.32 32.57 -17.71
N ASP A 141 9.49 33.60 -18.54
CA ASP A 141 9.07 34.99 -18.38
C ASP A 141 7.72 35.25 -17.68
N ALA A 142 7.70 36.37 -16.94
CA ALA A 142 6.54 37.06 -16.42
C ALA A 142 5.65 37.66 -17.54
N THR A 143 5.19 36.83 -18.46
CA THR A 143 4.07 37.17 -19.35
C THR A 143 2.83 36.45 -18.83
N VAL A 144 1.90 37.28 -18.34
CA VAL A 144 0.64 36.88 -17.74
C VAL A 144 -0.22 36.21 -18.81
N SER A 145 -0.37 34.89 -18.73
CA SER A 145 -1.57 34.22 -19.19
C SER A 145 -2.27 33.61 -17.98
N ASP A 146 -3.46 34.14 -17.70
CA ASP A 146 -4.41 33.65 -16.70
C ASP A 146 -5.07 32.35 -17.16
N ASP A 147 -4.26 31.31 -17.36
CA ASP A 147 -4.74 29.95 -17.46
C ASP A 147 -4.40 29.25 -16.13
N GLU A 148 -5.39 29.19 -15.24
CA GLU A 148 -5.36 28.57 -13.91
C GLU A 148 -5.21 27.02 -13.92
N GLY A 149 -4.75 26.43 -15.02
CA GLY A 149 -4.80 24.98 -15.25
C GLY A 149 -3.49 24.25 -14.99
N ASP A 150 -3.32 23.71 -13.78
CA ASP A 150 -2.60 22.45 -13.45
C ASP A 150 -1.10 22.24 -13.83
N GLY A 151 -0.49 23.09 -14.65
CA GLY A 151 0.87 22.88 -15.19
C GLY A 151 2.01 23.15 -14.19
N LYS A 152 1.76 24.00 -13.18
CA LYS A 152 2.77 24.64 -12.30
C LYS A 152 3.07 23.88 -10.99
N LYS A 153 2.35 22.78 -10.73
CA LYS A 153 2.31 22.06 -9.44
C LYS A 153 3.12 20.75 -9.50
N ALA A 154 3.88 20.46 -8.44
CA ALA A 154 4.71 19.25 -8.30
C ALA A 154 4.59 18.69 -6.87
N GLY A 155 4.88 17.40 -6.67
CA GLY A 155 4.78 16.73 -5.37
C GLY A 155 3.36 16.73 -4.81
N ARG A 156 2.68 15.57 -4.79
CA ARG A 156 1.32 15.44 -4.25
C ARG A 156 1.33 14.79 -2.89
N ILE A 157 0.52 15.30 -1.97
CA ILE A 157 0.13 14.63 -0.73
C ILE A 157 -1.16 13.86 -1.03
N ASP A 158 -1.24 12.59 -0.63
CA ASP A 158 -2.40 11.76 -0.95
C ASP A 158 -3.68 12.35 -0.34
N TRP A 159 -3.64 12.68 0.96
CA TRP A 159 -4.76 13.29 1.67
C TRP A 159 -4.31 14.35 2.67
N ILE A 160 -5.14 15.36 2.89
CA ILE A 160 -4.99 16.33 3.96
C ILE A 160 -6.25 16.25 4.83
N ILE A 161 -6.04 16.07 6.13
CA ILE A 161 -7.11 16.15 7.14
C ILE A 161 -7.02 17.53 7.77
N VAL A 162 -8.12 18.28 7.71
CA VAL A 162 -8.23 19.66 8.18
C VAL A 162 -9.20 19.73 9.34
N ASN A 163 -8.84 20.53 10.35
CA ASN A 163 -9.78 20.96 11.38
C ASN A 163 -10.64 22.12 10.84
N PRO A 164 -11.93 21.91 10.54
CA PRO A 164 -12.77 22.97 9.96
C PRO A 164 -12.99 24.14 10.91
N THR A 165 -12.82 23.97 12.23
CA THR A 165 -13.02 25.06 13.20
C THR A 165 -11.90 26.09 13.19
N THR A 166 -10.79 25.80 12.49
CA THR A 166 -9.64 26.72 12.38
C THR A 166 -9.54 27.41 11.02
N MET A 167 -10.60 27.34 10.19
CA MET A 167 -10.63 27.98 8.88
C MET A 167 -10.57 29.52 8.93
N GLU A 168 -11.13 30.13 9.97
CA GLU A 168 -11.24 31.59 10.12
C GLU A 168 -10.17 32.19 11.06
N VAL A 169 -9.27 31.37 11.61
CA VAL A 169 -8.19 31.82 12.49
C VAL A 169 -6.87 31.92 11.74
N GLY A 170 -5.86 32.56 12.34
CA GLY A 170 -4.59 32.85 11.68
C GLY A 170 -3.76 31.63 11.26
N GLU A 171 -3.90 30.49 11.94
CA GLU A 171 -3.24 29.24 11.56
C GLU A 171 -4.26 28.10 11.38
N LEU A 172 -4.26 27.50 10.18
CA LEU A 172 -5.06 26.32 9.89
C LEU A 172 -4.41 25.07 10.48
N GLU A 173 -5.17 24.32 11.26
CA GLU A 173 -4.76 23.02 11.80
C GLU A 173 -5.06 21.89 10.80
N TRP A 174 -4.01 21.16 10.42
CA TRP A 174 -4.13 20.03 9.51
C TRP A 174 -2.94 19.08 9.61
N CYS A 175 -3.10 17.86 9.13
CA CYS A 175 -2.00 16.91 8.92
C CYS A 175 -2.05 16.27 7.53
N ALA A 176 -0.88 15.98 6.97
CA ALA A 176 -0.76 15.23 5.72
C ALA A 176 -0.92 13.74 6.01
N VAL A 177 -1.55 13.00 5.10
CA VAL A 177 -1.71 11.55 5.17
C VAL A 177 -1.24 10.93 3.87
N GLU A 178 -0.41 9.90 3.99
CA GLU A 178 0.10 9.06 2.91
C GLU A 178 -0.40 7.63 3.10
N THR A 179 -0.83 6.99 2.02
CA THR A 179 -1.25 5.58 2.06
C THR A 179 -0.27 4.72 1.30
N GLN A 180 0.25 3.65 1.91
CA GLN A 180 1.23 2.78 1.25
C GLN A 180 0.76 1.33 1.20
N ALA A 181 0.25 0.94 0.04
CA ALA A 181 -0.02 -0.45 -0.31
C ALA A 181 1.25 -1.15 -0.83
N LEU A 182 1.23 -2.48 -0.90
CA LEU A 182 2.32 -3.29 -1.42
C LEU A 182 2.18 -3.55 -2.93
N TYR A 183 3.30 -3.44 -3.63
CA TYR A 183 3.48 -4.15 -4.90
C TYR A 183 3.68 -5.64 -4.64
N PHE A 184 3.61 -6.45 -5.70
CA PHE A 184 4.08 -7.84 -5.67
C PHE A 184 5.09 -8.07 -6.79
N SER A 185 6.00 -9.03 -6.59
CA SER A 185 6.91 -9.51 -7.64
C SER A 185 6.60 -10.96 -7.99
N GLY A 186 7.01 -11.37 -9.19
CA GLY A 186 6.84 -12.73 -9.70
C GLY A 186 5.81 -12.78 -10.83
N ASP A 187 5.12 -13.90 -10.93
CA ASP A 187 4.16 -14.13 -11.99
C ASP A 187 2.97 -13.17 -11.91
N LYS A 188 2.55 -12.65 -13.07
CA LYS A 188 1.32 -11.86 -13.22
C LYS A 188 0.10 -12.68 -12.76
N MET A 189 -1.01 -12.00 -12.47
CA MET A 189 -2.27 -12.65 -12.09
C MET A 189 -3.17 -13.03 -13.28
N ARG A 190 -2.72 -12.73 -14.50
CA ARG A 190 -3.46 -13.06 -15.72
C ARG A 190 -3.89 -14.53 -15.82
N PRO A 191 -3.05 -15.53 -15.48
CA PRO A 191 -3.47 -16.93 -15.49
C PRO A 191 -4.67 -17.22 -14.58
N GLU A 192 -4.75 -16.55 -13.41
CA GLU A 192 -5.89 -16.67 -12.51
C GLU A 192 -7.14 -16.00 -13.09
N PHE A 193 -7.01 -14.82 -13.71
CA PHE A 193 -8.15 -14.15 -14.37
C PHE A 193 -8.73 -15.03 -15.47
N ASP A 194 -7.88 -15.57 -16.34
CA ASP A 194 -8.29 -16.45 -17.44
C ASP A 194 -8.89 -17.76 -16.92
N ALA A 195 -8.41 -18.29 -15.79
CA ALA A 195 -8.95 -19.50 -15.19
C ALA A 195 -10.39 -19.29 -14.68
N TYR A 196 -10.64 -18.20 -13.94
CA TYR A 196 -11.99 -17.88 -13.49
C TYR A 196 -12.93 -17.47 -14.63
N ALA A 197 -12.42 -16.79 -15.66
CA ALA A 197 -13.26 -16.36 -16.78
C ALA A 197 -13.92 -17.51 -17.56
N LYS A 198 -13.25 -18.68 -17.60
CA LYS A 198 -13.68 -19.84 -18.41
C LYS A 198 -14.97 -20.49 -17.93
N ALA A 199 -15.15 -20.65 -16.63
CA ALA A 199 -16.31 -21.32 -16.04
C ALA A 199 -16.45 -20.95 -14.56
N PRO A 200 -17.66 -21.05 -13.98
CA PRO A 200 -17.83 -20.98 -12.54
C PRO A 200 -16.92 -21.98 -11.83
N ALA A 201 -16.16 -21.53 -10.84
CA ALA A 201 -15.16 -22.34 -10.15
C ALA A 201 -15.17 -22.11 -8.63
N PRO A 202 -14.73 -23.12 -7.84
CA PRO A 202 -14.37 -22.88 -6.44
C PRO A 202 -13.17 -21.93 -6.38
N VAL A 203 -12.73 -21.56 -5.17
CA VAL A 203 -11.44 -20.88 -5.02
C VAL A 203 -10.35 -21.82 -5.54
N LEU A 204 -9.63 -21.38 -6.57
CA LEU A 204 -8.55 -22.11 -7.22
C LEU A 204 -7.23 -21.88 -6.50
N PHE A 205 -6.43 -22.92 -6.38
CA PHE A 205 -5.05 -22.82 -5.89
C PHE A 205 -4.23 -21.99 -6.90
N PRO A 206 -3.52 -20.93 -6.47
CA PRO A 206 -2.80 -20.06 -7.39
C PRO A 206 -1.74 -20.81 -8.20
N VAL A 207 -1.74 -20.62 -9.52
CA VAL A 207 -0.77 -21.28 -10.40
C VAL A 207 0.56 -20.52 -10.45
N GLY A 208 0.49 -19.18 -10.38
CA GLY A 208 1.68 -18.34 -10.42
C GLY A 208 2.41 -18.27 -9.08
N ARG A 209 3.74 -18.13 -9.16
CA ARG A 209 4.62 -17.86 -8.02
C ARG A 209 4.84 -16.36 -7.91
N ARG A 210 4.17 -15.76 -6.93
CA ARG A 210 4.29 -14.34 -6.60
C ARG A 210 4.41 -14.14 -5.10
N ARG A 211 4.91 -12.98 -4.70
CA ARG A 211 5.04 -12.57 -3.30
C ARG A 211 4.88 -11.05 -3.16
N PRO A 212 4.38 -10.57 -2.02
CA PRO A 212 4.48 -9.16 -1.66
C PRO A 212 5.91 -8.65 -1.79
N ASP A 213 6.07 -7.47 -2.38
CA ASP A 213 7.35 -6.82 -2.61
C ASP A 213 7.51 -5.62 -1.68
N TYR A 214 7.85 -5.91 -0.42
CA TYR A 214 8.15 -4.89 0.56
C TYR A 214 9.26 -3.95 0.07
N ARG A 215 10.35 -4.49 -0.49
CA ARG A 215 11.52 -3.69 -0.90
C ARG A 215 11.16 -2.64 -1.95
N SER A 216 10.32 -3.00 -2.92
CA SER A 216 9.89 -2.05 -3.94
C SER A 216 8.81 -1.07 -3.46
N SER A 217 8.14 -1.36 -2.35
CA SER A 217 7.06 -0.52 -1.80
C SER A 217 7.56 0.43 -0.70
N GLY A 218 8.30 -0.07 0.28
CA GLY A 218 8.87 0.74 1.37
C GLY A 218 10.16 1.46 0.96
N PRO A 219 11.33 0.78 0.95
CA PRO A 219 12.62 1.41 0.67
C PRO A 219 12.71 2.20 -0.64
N LYS A 220 12.15 1.68 -1.74
CA LYS A 220 12.30 2.32 -3.07
C LYS A 220 11.25 3.40 -3.39
N ARG A 221 10.18 3.52 -2.61
CA ARG A 221 9.04 4.40 -2.93
C ARG A 221 8.63 5.23 -1.73
N LEU A 222 8.23 4.61 -0.62
CA LEU A 222 7.82 5.36 0.57
C LEU A 222 8.98 6.14 1.18
N SER A 223 10.18 5.55 1.34
CA SER A 223 11.31 6.27 1.96
C SER A 223 11.69 7.54 1.19
N PRO A 224 11.90 7.52 -0.15
CA PRO A 224 12.17 8.74 -0.91
C PRO A 224 11.03 9.78 -0.81
N GLN A 225 9.78 9.34 -0.72
CA GLN A 225 8.66 10.26 -0.55
C GLN A 225 8.70 10.97 0.80
N LEU A 226 8.95 10.22 1.89
CA LEU A 226 9.10 10.81 3.23
C LEU A 226 10.28 11.77 3.28
N ASP A 227 11.39 11.45 2.61
CA ASP A 227 12.58 12.29 2.54
C ASP A 227 12.33 13.67 1.93
N VAL A 228 11.41 13.74 0.98
CA VAL A 228 11.01 14.98 0.32
C VAL A 228 9.91 15.71 1.09
N LYS A 229 8.87 14.98 1.53
CA LYS A 229 7.66 15.57 2.15
C LYS A 229 7.91 16.05 3.58
N VAL A 230 8.54 15.22 4.41
CA VAL A 230 8.61 15.46 5.86
C VAL A 230 9.40 16.73 6.20
N PRO A 231 10.58 17.02 5.62
CA PRO A 231 11.30 18.25 5.95
C PRO A 231 10.51 19.52 5.63
N VAL A 232 9.81 19.55 4.49
CA VAL A 232 8.99 20.70 4.08
C VAL A 232 7.82 20.89 5.04
N LEU A 233 7.09 19.82 5.33
CA LEU A 233 5.91 19.86 6.20
C LEU A 233 6.27 20.15 7.66
N ARG A 234 7.38 19.58 8.15
CA ARG A 234 7.94 19.87 9.48
C ARG A 234 8.27 21.36 9.63
N ASN A 235 8.83 22.00 8.59
CA ASN A 235 9.12 23.45 8.62
C ASN A 235 7.85 24.32 8.69
N TRP A 236 6.70 23.78 8.29
CA TRP A 236 5.39 24.42 8.47
C TRP A 236 4.71 24.05 9.79
N GLY A 237 5.40 23.31 10.66
CA GLY A 237 4.83 22.78 11.91
C GLY A 237 3.85 21.62 11.70
N LYS A 238 3.78 21.02 10.50
CA LYS A 238 2.81 19.98 10.14
C LYS A 238 3.43 18.59 10.18
N LYS A 239 2.63 17.61 10.57
CA LYS A 239 3.04 16.20 10.71
C LYS A 239 2.60 15.40 9.49
N VAL A 240 3.34 14.33 9.19
CA VAL A 240 2.98 13.34 8.17
C VAL A 240 2.45 12.09 8.83
N VAL A 241 1.29 11.65 8.40
CA VAL A 241 0.68 10.37 8.79
C VAL A 241 0.93 9.37 7.68
N VAL A 242 1.26 8.13 8.02
CA VAL A 242 1.41 7.04 7.06
C VAL A 242 0.49 5.89 7.46
N VAL A 243 -0.39 5.47 6.56
CA VAL A 243 -1.29 4.33 6.74
C VAL A 243 -0.75 3.12 5.98
N ILE A 244 -0.55 2.01 6.70
CA ILE A 244 -0.03 0.74 6.18
C ILE A 244 -0.78 -0.46 6.79
N ASP A 245 -0.72 -1.60 6.11
CA ASP A 245 -1.22 -2.85 6.68
C ASP A 245 -0.20 -3.54 7.60
N ARG A 246 -0.68 -4.52 8.36
CA ARG A 246 0.11 -5.33 9.28
C ARG A 246 1.26 -6.06 8.60
N TYR A 247 1.07 -6.56 7.38
CA TYR A 247 2.14 -7.25 6.66
C TYR A 247 3.30 -6.30 6.38
N PHE A 248 3.02 -5.09 5.90
CA PHE A 248 4.02 -4.05 5.65
C PHE A 248 4.81 -3.78 6.92
N TYR A 249 4.11 -3.48 8.03
CA TYR A 249 4.72 -3.19 9.31
C TYR A 249 5.62 -4.32 9.81
N SER A 250 5.17 -5.57 9.74
CA SER A 250 5.96 -6.73 10.17
C SER A 250 7.20 -7.01 9.31
N ASN A 251 7.30 -6.39 8.12
CA ASN A 251 8.48 -6.48 7.26
C ASN A 251 9.42 -5.26 7.38
N MET A 252 9.09 -4.29 8.23
CA MET A 252 9.97 -3.19 8.60
C MET A 252 10.93 -3.63 9.72
N ASN A 253 12.06 -2.94 9.86
CA ASN A 253 12.77 -2.94 11.15
C ASN A 253 11.90 -2.22 12.19
N ALA A 254 12.14 -2.49 13.48
CA ALA A 254 11.38 -1.87 14.56
C ALA A 254 11.35 -0.34 14.45
N LEU A 255 10.14 0.24 14.46
CA LEU A 255 9.94 1.68 14.59
C LEU A 255 10.31 2.08 16.03
N THR A 256 11.24 3.02 16.16
CA THR A 256 11.63 3.56 17.47
C THR A 256 10.77 4.79 17.77
N ASP A 257 10.10 4.78 18.92
CA ASP A 257 9.28 5.89 19.41
C ASP A 257 10.13 7.17 19.50
N ALA A 258 9.62 8.29 18.98
CA ALA A 258 10.29 9.59 19.00
C ALA A 258 10.51 10.11 20.43
N TYR A 259 9.63 9.76 21.36
CA TYR A 259 9.71 10.22 22.74
C TYR A 259 9.25 9.12 23.71
N PRO A 260 10.11 8.13 24.03
CA PRO A 260 9.75 6.96 24.84
C PRO A 260 9.38 7.30 26.29
N ARG A 261 9.65 8.53 26.76
CA ARG A 261 9.28 9.02 28.09
C ARG A 261 7.98 9.83 28.10
N ALA A 262 7.30 9.95 26.96
CA ALA A 262 6.00 10.60 26.85
C ALA A 262 4.99 9.97 27.81
N ARG A 263 4.16 10.80 28.43
CA ARG A 263 3.09 10.38 29.35
C ARG A 263 1.77 10.09 28.64
N ASN A 264 1.60 10.60 27.41
CA ASN A 264 0.39 10.46 26.61
C ASN A 264 0.69 10.64 25.11
N ASP A 265 -0.32 10.42 24.28
CA ASP A 265 -0.21 10.52 22.82
C ASP A 265 0.10 11.94 22.32
N GLN A 266 -0.38 12.99 23.02
CA GLN A 266 -0.07 14.39 22.68
C GLN A 266 1.45 14.64 22.79
N GLU A 267 2.07 14.26 23.91
CA GLU A 267 3.51 14.47 24.11
C GLU A 267 4.36 13.70 23.08
N LYS A 268 3.90 12.52 22.66
CA LYS A 268 4.53 11.77 21.56
C LYS A 268 4.38 12.48 20.23
N ARG A 269 3.16 12.96 19.92
CA ARG A 269 2.83 13.69 18.69
C ARG A 269 3.66 14.95 18.53
N ASP A 270 3.84 15.72 19.59
CA ASP A 270 4.60 16.99 19.57
C ASP A 270 6.03 16.79 19.06
N ASN A 271 6.67 15.68 19.48
CA ASN A 271 8.05 15.32 19.13
C ASN A 271 8.16 14.44 17.88
N SER A 272 7.05 14.04 17.28
CA SER A 272 7.05 13.20 16.07
C SER A 272 7.14 14.04 14.80
N ASP A 273 7.59 13.43 13.72
CA ASP A 273 7.49 13.96 12.36
C ASP A 273 6.57 13.11 11.49
N VAL A 274 6.65 11.80 11.74
CA VAL A 274 5.90 10.77 11.02
C VAL A 274 5.15 9.93 12.05
N VAL A 275 3.83 9.83 11.89
CA VAL A 275 2.97 8.99 12.73
C VAL A 275 2.41 7.87 11.89
N TRP A 276 2.70 6.63 12.27
CA TRP A 276 2.33 5.43 11.54
C TRP A 276 1.03 4.87 12.10
N PHE A 277 0.04 4.72 11.23
CA PHE A 277 -1.24 4.09 11.54
C PHE A 277 -1.25 2.72 10.88
N VAL A 278 -1.17 1.68 11.69
CA VAL A 278 -1.18 0.30 11.24
C VAL A 278 -2.61 -0.22 11.32
N VAL A 279 -3.11 -0.70 10.19
CA VAL A 279 -4.36 -1.47 10.14
C VAL A 279 -4.06 -2.96 10.05
N ASP A 280 -4.95 -3.78 10.58
CA ASP A 280 -4.96 -5.23 10.35
C ASP A 280 -6.31 -5.63 9.74
N TYR A 281 -6.46 -6.92 9.43
CA TYR A 281 -7.71 -7.47 8.89
C TYR A 281 -8.15 -8.66 9.74
N ASP A 282 -9.44 -8.71 10.06
CA ASP A 282 -10.03 -9.90 10.68
C ASP A 282 -10.21 -11.04 9.66
N GLU A 283 -10.72 -12.18 10.11
CA GLU A 283 -10.94 -13.35 9.24
C GLU A 283 -11.95 -13.10 8.12
N SER A 284 -12.87 -12.15 8.33
CA SER A 284 -13.87 -11.69 7.36
C SER A 284 -13.38 -10.52 6.51
N LEU A 285 -12.10 -10.17 6.63
CA LEU A 285 -11.45 -9.04 5.95
C LEU A 285 -12.02 -7.67 6.34
N ASN A 286 -12.65 -7.53 7.49
CA ASN A 286 -12.94 -6.20 8.03
C ASN A 286 -11.62 -5.58 8.51
N MET A 287 -11.40 -4.31 8.14
CA MET A 287 -10.22 -3.57 8.54
C MET A 287 -10.35 -3.12 10.00
N THR A 288 -9.33 -3.42 10.80
CA THR A 288 -9.30 -3.10 12.23
C THR A 288 -8.17 -2.12 12.52
N ALA A 289 -8.41 -1.13 13.39
CA ALA A 289 -7.33 -0.27 13.89
C ALA A 289 -6.38 -1.08 14.78
N SER A 290 -5.07 -1.02 14.51
CA SER A 290 -4.10 -1.88 15.18
C SER A 290 -3.11 -1.12 16.05
N GLU A 291 -2.23 -0.30 15.46
CA GLU A 291 -1.21 0.45 16.20
C GLU A 291 -1.09 1.89 15.70
N VAL A 292 -0.76 2.80 16.61
CA VAL A 292 -0.33 4.18 16.29
C VAL A 292 1.08 4.36 16.83
N ILE A 293 2.05 4.59 15.95
CA ILE A 293 3.46 4.73 16.33
C ILE A 293 3.99 6.11 15.94
N TYR A 294 4.46 6.85 16.93
CA TYR A 294 4.98 8.21 16.78
C TYR A 294 6.50 8.16 16.57
N THR A 295 6.99 8.69 15.45
CA THR A 295 8.40 8.54 15.09
C THR A 295 8.99 9.82 14.51
N THR A 296 10.32 9.91 14.54
CA THR A 296 11.05 10.90 13.75
C THR A 296 11.23 10.41 12.31
N LEU A 297 11.61 11.33 11.41
CA LEU A 297 11.99 10.96 10.04
C LEU A 297 13.16 9.97 10.02
N GLU A 298 14.16 10.16 10.88
CA GLU A 298 15.35 9.32 10.96
C GLU A 298 15.02 7.90 11.46
N SER A 299 14.13 7.80 12.45
CA SER A 299 13.59 6.51 12.91
C SER A 299 12.83 5.80 11.80
N SER A 300 11.94 6.52 11.10
CA SER A 300 11.18 6.02 9.95
C SER A 300 12.08 5.50 8.82
N ARG A 301 13.14 6.26 8.47
CA ARG A 301 14.14 5.84 7.46
C ARG A 301 14.83 4.53 7.84
N ARG A 302 15.26 4.43 9.11
CA ARG A 302 15.93 3.22 9.61
C ARG A 302 14.99 2.02 9.62
N ALA A 303 13.74 2.24 10.00
CA ALA A 303 12.70 1.22 10.01
C ALA A 303 12.40 0.71 8.60
N LEU A 304 12.25 1.63 7.63
CA LEU A 304 11.98 1.28 6.24
C LEU A 304 13.14 0.50 5.62
N ASN A 305 14.37 0.80 5.98
CA ASN A 305 15.57 0.08 5.52
C ASN A 305 15.75 -1.27 6.23
N ALA A 306 14.78 -2.18 6.06
CA ALA A 306 14.80 -3.56 6.55
C ALA A 306 15.77 -4.45 5.75
N THR A 307 17.04 -4.05 5.70
CA THR A 307 18.11 -4.81 5.05
C THR A 307 19.33 -4.82 5.94
N GLU A 308 19.84 -6.01 6.22
CA GLU A 308 21.17 -6.19 6.77
C GLU A 308 22.19 -6.30 5.61
N PRO A 309 23.28 -5.52 5.61
CA PRO A 309 24.32 -5.68 4.61
C PRO A 309 25.00 -7.04 4.79
N LEU A 310 25.27 -7.75 3.69
CA LEU A 310 26.14 -8.93 3.73
C LEU A 310 27.56 -8.52 4.14
N SER A 311 28.23 -9.37 4.92
CA SER A 311 29.66 -9.22 5.14
C SER A 311 30.41 -9.26 3.81
N LYS A 312 31.55 -8.55 3.72
CA LYS A 312 32.41 -8.60 2.52
C LYS A 312 32.80 -10.04 2.17
N ALA A 313 33.06 -10.86 3.20
CA ALA A 313 33.45 -12.26 3.04
C ALA A 313 32.33 -13.09 2.42
N ASP A 314 31.09 -12.97 2.91
CA ASP A 314 29.95 -13.70 2.39
C ASP A 314 29.57 -13.23 0.99
N PHE A 315 29.58 -11.92 0.75
CA PHE A 315 29.36 -11.38 -0.58
C PHE A 315 30.40 -11.91 -1.58
N THR A 316 31.68 -11.89 -1.23
CA THR A 316 32.77 -12.35 -2.10
C THR A 316 32.69 -13.85 -2.35
N ARG A 317 32.29 -14.65 -1.35
CA ARG A 317 32.05 -16.09 -1.50
C ARG A 317 30.94 -16.37 -2.49
N ASN A 318 29.80 -15.67 -2.35
CA ASN A 318 28.66 -15.79 -3.26
C ASN A 318 29.02 -15.31 -4.67
N LEU A 319 29.79 -14.24 -4.78
CA LEU A 319 30.25 -13.72 -6.08
C LEU A 319 31.12 -14.73 -6.82
N LYS A 320 32.09 -15.37 -6.15
CA LYS A 320 32.91 -16.43 -6.73
C LYS A 320 32.06 -17.60 -7.23
N GLN A 321 31.09 -18.04 -6.42
CA GLN A 321 30.16 -19.09 -6.82
C GLN A 321 29.36 -18.72 -8.08
N VAL A 322 28.91 -17.47 -8.21
CA VAL A 322 28.18 -17.02 -9.41
C VAL A 322 29.10 -16.96 -10.64
N ILE A 323 30.37 -16.58 -10.47
CA ILE A 323 31.35 -16.53 -11.56
C ILE A 323 31.70 -17.94 -12.07
N ASP A 324 31.86 -18.91 -11.15
CA ASP A 324 32.28 -20.27 -11.47
C ASP A 324 31.10 -21.17 -11.93
N ASP A 325 29.86 -20.76 -11.66
CA ASP A 325 28.66 -21.50 -12.03
C ASP A 325 28.35 -21.36 -13.54
N LYS A 326 28.77 -22.38 -14.30
CA LYS A 326 28.54 -22.48 -15.76
C LYS A 326 27.05 -22.44 -16.14
N SER A 327 26.11 -22.76 -15.24
CA SER A 327 24.67 -22.64 -15.50
C SER A 327 24.17 -21.19 -15.49
N ARG A 328 25.01 -20.25 -15.02
CA ARG A 328 24.75 -18.80 -14.98
C ARG A 328 25.63 -18.03 -15.96
N ALA A 329 26.11 -18.66 -17.03
CA ALA A 329 26.95 -18.01 -18.04
C ALA A 329 26.31 -16.72 -18.61
N ASN A 330 24.98 -16.63 -18.65
CA ASN A 330 24.23 -15.43 -19.04
C ASN A 330 24.27 -14.26 -18.04
N LYS A 331 24.92 -14.42 -16.88
CA LYS A 331 25.10 -13.37 -15.87
C LYS A 331 26.56 -12.91 -15.73
N VAL A 332 27.49 -13.60 -16.38
CA VAL A 332 28.93 -13.38 -16.24
C VAL A 332 29.50 -13.04 -17.61
N PHE A 333 29.76 -11.76 -17.83
CA PHE A 333 30.28 -11.25 -19.09
C PHE A 333 31.74 -10.85 -18.91
N LYS A 334 32.60 -11.28 -19.83
CA LYS A 334 33.95 -10.71 -19.94
C LYS A 334 33.85 -9.50 -20.86
N ALA A 335 33.97 -8.30 -20.29
CA ALA A 335 34.16 -7.10 -21.08
C ALA A 335 35.57 -7.15 -21.68
N SER A 336 35.66 -7.06 -23.01
CA SER A 336 36.90 -6.95 -23.78
C SER A 336 37.19 -5.52 -24.16
#